data_AF-A0A6H1Q401-F1
#
_entry.id   AF-A0A6H1Q401-F1
#
_cell.length_a   1.000
_cell.length_b   1.000
_cell.length_c   1.000
_cell.angle_alpha   90.00
_cell.angle_beta   90.00
_cell.angle_gamma   90.00
#
_symmetry.space_group_name_H-M   'P 1'
#
loop_
_entity.id
_entity.type
_entity.pdbx_description
1 polymer ?
#
loop_
_entity_poly.entity_id
_entity_poly.type
_entity_poly.pdbx_seq_one_letter_code
_entity_poly.pdbx_strand_id
1 'polypeptide(L)'
;METSRDDFVIALRSAFLKKGTQQRFSLLSLIFFSITFLVLGSFNFKAISYVEKTINEIVYRSSFIVSGPEKFLENNYFIIKSHLNLYEENKKNLSELKRLRGKDLSQEIIILENIKYKKLIDDYFIGDHETVAKVLIDKQSPFLRSIIINKGSKNDIELGMVVLDEGYLVGKIVEVNFFTSRVLLISDINSKIPVSLQPGDIQGIMSGKDKLEGVLQYVKDKNLPEINEEMQVITSGAGGVFKSGIPIGVIEDDKSLGITKDNKIVNFHKNFSQLKYVKVASYKKEQKVLDISSKNESETLENEIEDTNQQQETIRILIEQKKIADEIRVKIQKENDFLRNERIRLEKESDFLKNKVLTEKKINQKNKTQDEEMKFLKMNLYYGHKCRKNFINDGYKVGTVEYRKCVLSKGLKQ
;
A
#
# COMPACT_ATOMS: atom_id res chain seq x y z
N MET A 1 -105.75 9.11 -9.85
CA MET A 1 -105.14 9.80 -8.71
C MET A 1 -103.91 8.98 -8.35
N GLU A 2 -102.81 9.20 -9.10
CA GLU A 2 -101.63 8.33 -9.04
C GLU A 2 -100.74 8.72 -7.86
N THR A 3 -100.73 7.88 -6.83
CA THR A 3 -99.75 7.92 -5.75
C THR A 3 -98.46 7.27 -6.26
N SER A 4 -97.51 8.12 -6.63
CA SER A 4 -96.27 7.70 -7.28
C SER A 4 -95.37 6.88 -6.35
N ARG A 5 -94.58 5.97 -6.95
CA ARG A 5 -93.48 5.19 -6.31
C ARG A 5 -92.51 6.04 -5.49
N ASP A 6 -92.49 7.37 -5.68
CA ASP A 6 -91.61 8.26 -4.93
C ASP A 6 -92.02 8.36 -3.46
N ASP A 7 -93.30 8.22 -3.10
CA ASP A 7 -93.71 8.30 -1.68
C ASP A 7 -93.13 7.14 -0.84
N PHE A 8 -92.99 5.95 -1.42
CA PHE A 8 -92.38 4.80 -0.73
C PHE A 8 -90.86 4.97 -0.56
N VAL A 9 -90.19 5.50 -1.58
CA VAL A 9 -88.74 5.75 -1.54
C VAL A 9 -88.41 6.93 -0.63
N ILE A 10 -89.28 7.93 -0.57
CA ILE A 10 -89.19 9.07 0.35
C ILE A 10 -89.51 8.63 1.78
N ALA A 11 -90.48 7.75 2.00
CA ALA A 11 -90.73 7.12 3.31
C ALA A 11 -89.53 6.27 3.78
N LEU A 12 -88.92 5.48 2.90
CA LEU A 12 -87.73 4.70 3.20
C LEU A 12 -86.51 5.60 3.49
N ARG A 13 -86.28 6.63 2.68
CA ARG A 13 -85.20 7.61 2.89
C ARG A 13 -85.40 8.42 4.16
N SER A 14 -86.63 8.83 4.48
CA SER A 14 -86.92 9.62 5.68
C SER A 14 -86.83 8.78 6.96
N ALA A 15 -87.20 7.50 6.92
CA ALA A 15 -86.96 6.56 8.01
C ALA A 15 -85.47 6.31 8.26
N PHE A 16 -84.64 6.28 7.21
CA PHE A 16 -83.19 5.99 7.31
C PHE A 16 -82.28 7.23 7.48
N LEU A 17 -82.76 8.47 7.30
CA LEU A 17 -81.93 9.68 7.28
C LEU A 17 -82.21 10.70 8.40
N LYS A 18 -82.81 10.29 9.53
CA LYS A 18 -82.81 11.11 10.76
C LYS A 18 -81.62 10.71 11.65
N LYS A 19 -80.58 11.57 11.69
CA LYS A 19 -79.24 11.33 12.30
C LYS A 19 -79.23 10.79 13.75
N GLY A 20 -80.29 10.98 14.55
CA GLY A 20 -80.33 10.52 15.94
C GLY A 20 -80.60 9.01 16.10
N THR A 21 -81.37 8.42 15.20
CA THR A 21 -81.68 6.97 15.21
C THR A 21 -80.68 6.16 14.38
N GLN A 22 -79.98 6.80 13.44
CA GLN A 22 -79.06 6.16 12.49
C GLN A 22 -77.87 5.45 13.16
N GLN A 23 -77.25 6.05 14.18
CA GLN A 23 -76.15 5.41 14.90
C GLN A 23 -76.63 4.30 15.83
N ARG A 24 -77.78 4.48 16.49
CA ARG A 24 -78.35 3.46 17.39
C ARG A 24 -78.80 2.23 16.61
N PHE A 25 -79.47 2.40 15.47
CA PHE A 25 -79.85 1.29 14.59
C PHE A 25 -78.65 0.67 13.87
N SER A 26 -77.64 1.46 13.46
CA SER A 26 -76.43 0.91 12.82
C SER A 26 -75.63 0.05 13.79
N LEU A 27 -75.38 0.52 15.02
CA LEU A 27 -74.59 -0.19 16.02
C LEU A 27 -75.35 -1.39 16.59
N LEU A 28 -76.67 -1.26 16.85
CA LEU A 28 -77.52 -2.40 17.23
C LEU A 28 -77.61 -3.42 16.09
N SER A 29 -77.69 -3.00 14.83
CA SER A 29 -77.67 -3.91 13.69
C SER A 29 -76.32 -4.62 13.59
N LEU A 30 -75.20 -3.91 13.76
CA LEU A 30 -73.87 -4.50 13.71
C LEU A 30 -73.63 -5.49 14.85
N ILE A 31 -74.06 -5.15 16.07
CA ILE A 31 -74.04 -6.07 17.23
C ILE A 31 -74.97 -7.26 16.98
N PHE A 32 -76.18 -7.02 16.46
CA PHE A 32 -77.12 -8.07 16.12
C PHE A 32 -76.52 -9.02 15.08
N PHE A 33 -76.00 -8.50 13.96
CA PHE A 33 -75.30 -9.29 12.95
C PHE A 33 -74.08 -10.01 13.52
N SER A 34 -73.29 -9.38 14.38
CA SER A 34 -72.15 -10.02 15.04
C SER A 34 -72.59 -11.19 15.92
N ILE A 35 -73.63 -11.00 16.74
CA ILE A 35 -74.20 -12.05 17.60
C ILE A 35 -74.82 -13.15 16.72
N THR A 36 -75.56 -12.77 15.68
CA THR A 36 -76.14 -13.69 14.69
C THR A 36 -75.02 -14.51 14.03
N PHE A 37 -73.92 -13.90 13.58
CA PHE A 37 -72.79 -14.64 13.02
C PHE A 37 -72.08 -15.54 14.02
N LEU A 38 -71.96 -15.12 15.28
CA LEU A 38 -71.34 -15.92 16.34
C LEU A 38 -72.22 -17.14 16.68
N VAL A 39 -73.54 -16.93 16.78
CA VAL A 39 -74.53 -17.99 16.98
C VAL A 39 -74.62 -18.91 15.77
N LEU A 40 -74.65 -18.38 14.54
CA LEU A 40 -74.60 -19.19 13.32
C LEU A 40 -73.27 -19.96 13.22
N GLY A 41 -72.17 -19.39 13.71
CA GLY A 41 -70.88 -20.05 13.79
C GLY A 41 -70.88 -21.24 14.75
N SER A 42 -71.63 -21.18 15.85
CA SER A 42 -71.73 -22.29 16.80
C SER A 42 -72.59 -23.46 16.29
N PHE A 43 -73.44 -23.24 15.29
CA PHE A 43 -74.31 -24.27 14.70
C PHE A 43 -73.63 -25.17 13.64
N ASN A 44 -72.30 -25.15 13.52
CA ASN A 44 -71.54 -25.97 12.53
C ASN A 44 -72.06 -25.83 11.09
N PHE A 45 -72.58 -24.66 10.71
CA PHE A 45 -73.03 -24.43 9.34
C PHE A 45 -71.85 -24.47 8.37
N LYS A 46 -71.95 -25.36 7.38
CA LYS A 46 -70.89 -25.63 6.39
C LYS A 46 -70.40 -24.37 5.67
N ALA A 47 -71.29 -23.40 5.41
CA ALA A 47 -70.96 -22.14 4.74
C ALA A 47 -69.92 -21.30 5.51
N ILE A 48 -70.01 -21.27 6.85
CA ILE A 48 -69.13 -20.46 7.70
C ILE A 48 -67.73 -21.07 7.75
N SER A 49 -67.66 -22.41 7.82
CA SER A 49 -66.38 -23.13 7.73
C SER A 49 -65.65 -22.93 6.39
N TYR A 50 -66.38 -22.70 5.28
CA TYR A 50 -65.78 -22.39 3.98
C TYR A 50 -65.23 -20.97 3.92
N VAL A 51 -65.96 -20.00 4.49
CA VAL A 51 -65.50 -18.61 4.59
C VAL A 51 -64.26 -18.52 5.46
N GLU A 52 -64.26 -19.19 6.61
CA GLU A 52 -63.10 -19.23 7.52
C GLU A 52 -61.86 -19.83 6.84
N LYS A 53 -62.01 -20.97 6.14
CA LYS A 53 -60.91 -21.57 5.35
C LYS A 53 -60.38 -20.62 4.28
N THR A 54 -61.25 -19.87 3.62
CA THR A 54 -60.87 -18.92 2.57
C THR A 54 -60.12 -17.72 3.15
N ILE A 55 -60.58 -17.20 4.30
CA ILE A 55 -59.89 -16.12 5.03
C ILE A 55 -58.52 -16.60 5.51
N ASN A 56 -58.44 -17.79 6.11
CA ASN A 56 -57.18 -18.35 6.58
C ASN A 56 -56.18 -18.58 5.44
N GLU A 57 -56.63 -19.06 4.28
CA GLU A 57 -55.78 -19.22 3.09
C GLU A 57 -55.18 -17.87 2.61
N ILE A 58 -55.97 -16.80 2.64
CA ILE A 58 -55.52 -15.44 2.29
C ILE A 58 -54.54 -14.90 3.34
N VAL A 59 -54.81 -15.15 4.62
CA VAL A 59 -53.93 -14.73 5.73
C VAL A 59 -52.58 -15.46 5.66
N TYR A 60 -52.57 -16.77 5.40
CA TYR A 60 -51.34 -17.53 5.29
C TYR A 60 -50.51 -17.14 4.07
N ARG A 61 -51.15 -16.86 2.93
CA ARG A 61 -50.44 -16.37 1.73
C ARG A 61 -49.90 -14.95 1.90
N SER A 62 -50.64 -14.08 2.58
CA SER A 62 -50.19 -12.70 2.84
C SER A 62 -49.05 -12.64 3.88
N SER A 63 -49.01 -13.55 4.85
CA SER A 63 -47.91 -13.68 5.83
C SER A 63 -46.54 -13.93 5.17
N PHE A 64 -46.50 -14.66 4.05
CA PHE A 64 -45.26 -14.88 3.29
C PHE A 64 -44.72 -13.59 2.63
N ILE A 65 -45.62 -12.68 2.22
CA ILE A 65 -45.25 -11.40 1.59
C ILE A 65 -44.72 -10.41 2.63
N VAL A 66 -45.27 -10.44 3.85
CA VAL A 66 -44.85 -9.54 4.94
C VAL A 66 -43.52 -9.96 5.56
N SER A 67 -43.22 -11.26 5.61
CA SER A 67 -41.98 -11.79 6.22
C SER A 67 -40.76 -11.82 5.28
N GLY A 68 -40.96 -11.66 3.96
CA GLY A 68 -39.86 -11.61 2.98
C GLY A 68 -38.88 -10.44 3.18
N PRO A 69 -39.36 -9.19 3.32
CA PRO A 69 -38.50 -8.02 3.51
C PRO A 69 -37.68 -8.06 4.80
N GLU A 70 -38.27 -8.56 5.90
CA GLU A 70 -37.62 -8.63 7.22
C GLU A 70 -36.39 -9.55 7.20
N LYS A 71 -36.53 -10.77 6.66
CA LYS A 71 -35.41 -11.71 6.50
C LYS A 71 -34.35 -11.23 5.51
N PHE A 72 -34.73 -10.46 4.49
CA PHE A 72 -33.79 -9.88 3.54
C PHE A 72 -32.94 -8.76 4.16
N LEU A 73 -33.53 -7.96 5.04
CA LEU A 73 -32.81 -6.89 5.75
C LEU A 73 -31.84 -7.45 6.79
N GLU A 74 -32.24 -8.50 7.52
CA GLU A 74 -31.38 -9.11 8.54
C GLU A 74 -30.12 -9.76 7.93
N ASN A 75 -30.26 -10.52 6.83
CA ASN A 75 -29.11 -11.16 6.18
C ASN A 75 -28.11 -10.18 5.54
N ASN A 76 -28.57 -9.05 4.98
CA ASN A 76 -27.68 -8.09 4.32
C ASN A 76 -26.91 -7.21 5.31
N TYR A 77 -27.49 -6.91 6.47
CA TYR A 77 -26.82 -6.11 7.50
C TYR A 77 -25.54 -6.79 8.02
N PHE A 78 -25.60 -8.11 8.28
CA PHE A 78 -24.43 -8.86 8.73
C PHE A 78 -23.32 -8.94 7.68
N ILE A 79 -23.67 -9.10 6.40
CA ILE A 79 -22.69 -9.18 5.30
C ILE A 79 -21.94 -7.86 5.17
N ILE A 80 -22.66 -6.74 5.12
CA ILE A 80 -22.06 -5.39 4.96
C ILE A 80 -21.18 -5.06 6.18
N LYS A 81 -21.68 -5.33 7.40
CA LYS A 81 -20.90 -5.12 8.63
C LYS A 81 -19.63 -5.96 8.66
N SER A 82 -19.71 -7.23 8.26
CA SER A 82 -18.53 -8.10 8.19
C SER A 82 -17.51 -7.60 7.17
N HIS A 83 -17.96 -7.09 6.03
CA HIS A 83 -17.08 -6.61 4.97
C HIS A 83 -16.37 -5.30 5.36
N LEU A 84 -17.08 -4.39 6.04
CA LEU A 84 -16.48 -3.16 6.58
C LEU A 84 -15.45 -3.47 7.67
N ASN A 85 -15.76 -4.42 8.57
CA ASN A 85 -14.80 -4.85 9.59
C ASN A 85 -13.54 -5.47 8.96
N LEU A 86 -13.70 -6.36 7.97
CA LEU A 86 -12.58 -6.95 7.23
C LEU A 86 -11.72 -5.90 6.52
N TYR A 87 -12.34 -4.88 5.94
CA TYR A 87 -11.64 -3.79 5.28
C TYR A 87 -10.80 -2.95 6.26
N GLU A 88 -11.38 -2.57 7.40
CA GLU A 88 -10.67 -1.81 8.44
C GLU A 88 -9.53 -2.64 9.07
N GLU A 89 -9.78 -3.93 9.31
CA GLU A 89 -8.77 -4.85 9.84
C GLU A 89 -7.62 -5.05 8.84
N ASN A 90 -7.92 -5.21 7.55
CA ASN A 90 -6.90 -5.29 6.51
C ASN A 90 -6.08 -3.99 6.42
N LYS A 91 -6.72 -2.82 6.48
CA LYS A 91 -6.03 -1.51 6.47
C LYS A 91 -5.11 -1.35 7.69
N LYS A 92 -5.58 -1.76 8.87
CA LYS A 92 -4.78 -1.78 10.10
C LYS A 92 -3.59 -2.73 9.97
N ASN A 93 -3.81 -3.95 9.51
CA ASN A 93 -2.74 -4.93 9.27
C ASN A 93 -1.70 -4.41 8.26
N LEU A 94 -2.13 -3.72 7.21
CA LEU A 94 -1.23 -3.10 6.23
C LEU A 94 -0.37 -1.99 6.84
N SER A 95 -0.95 -1.17 7.73
CA SER A 95 -0.22 -0.12 8.44
C SER A 95 0.80 -0.69 9.41
N GLU A 96 0.43 -1.76 10.13
CA GLU A 96 1.30 -2.44 11.07
C GLU A 96 2.44 -3.17 10.36
N LEU A 97 2.16 -3.81 9.22
CA LEU A 97 3.17 -4.44 8.38
C LEU A 97 4.19 -3.41 7.86
N LYS A 98 3.74 -2.22 7.43
CA LYS A 98 4.64 -1.14 7.01
C LYS A 98 5.52 -0.67 8.17
N ARG A 99 4.94 -0.51 9.37
CA ARG A 99 5.68 -0.12 10.58
C ARG A 99 6.73 -1.16 10.96
N LEU A 100 6.39 -2.45 10.93
CA LEU A 100 7.30 -3.55 11.23
C LEU A 100 8.45 -3.61 10.21
N ARG A 101 8.15 -3.50 8.92
CA ARG A 101 9.19 -3.42 7.87
C ARG A 101 10.12 -2.22 8.06
N GLY A 102 9.59 -1.07 8.46
CA GLY A 102 10.40 0.11 8.77
C GLY A 102 11.34 -0.11 9.96
N LYS A 103 10.89 -0.81 11.01
CA LYS A 103 11.73 -1.20 12.14
C LYS A 103 12.83 -2.18 11.73
N ASP A 104 12.50 -3.17 10.92
CA ASP A 104 13.43 -4.18 10.42
C ASP A 104 14.56 -3.54 9.59
N LEU A 105 14.20 -2.66 8.64
CA LEU A 105 15.14 -1.84 7.87
C LEU A 105 16.04 -0.98 8.77
N SER A 106 15.46 -0.30 9.78
CA SER A 106 16.25 0.50 10.72
C SER A 106 17.22 -0.36 11.51
N GLN A 107 16.83 -1.57 11.90
CA GLN A 107 17.68 -2.51 12.63
C GLN A 107 18.82 -3.01 11.75
N GLU A 108 18.54 -3.33 10.49
CA GLU A 108 19.54 -3.73 9.51
C GLU A 108 20.58 -2.62 9.27
N ILE A 109 20.13 -1.36 9.11
CA ILE A 109 21.03 -0.19 8.99
C ILE A 109 21.93 -0.07 10.22
N ILE A 110 21.37 -0.18 11.43
CA ILE A 110 22.14 -0.12 12.68
C ILE A 110 23.18 -1.25 12.75
N ILE A 111 22.83 -2.45 12.31
CA ILE A 111 23.77 -3.59 12.26
C ILE A 111 24.93 -3.29 11.29
N LEU A 112 24.62 -2.80 10.09
CA LEU A 112 25.62 -2.43 9.08
C LEU A 112 26.53 -1.29 9.57
N GLU A 113 25.97 -0.27 10.20
CA GLU A 113 26.75 0.82 10.82
C GLU A 113 27.65 0.29 11.93
N ASN A 114 27.14 -0.57 12.81
CA ASN A 114 27.95 -1.20 13.85
C ASN A 114 29.09 -2.05 13.27
N ILE A 115 28.84 -2.81 12.20
CA ILE A 115 29.89 -3.55 11.49
C ILE A 115 30.93 -2.58 10.94
N LYS A 116 30.51 -1.48 10.29
CA LYS A 116 31.40 -0.45 9.77
C LYS A 116 32.25 0.18 10.88
N TYR A 117 31.66 0.55 12.02
CA TYR A 117 32.41 1.10 13.15
C TYR A 117 33.36 0.09 13.77
N LYS A 118 32.99 -1.19 13.87
CA LYS A 118 33.90 -2.24 14.37
C LYS A 118 35.08 -2.48 13.44
N LYS A 119 34.88 -2.43 12.11
CA LYS A 119 35.97 -2.40 11.12
C LYS A 119 36.85 -1.15 11.29
N LEU A 120 36.22 -0.01 11.58
CA LEU A 120 36.79 1.26 12.06
C LEU A 120 37.90 1.11 13.10
N ILE A 121 37.60 0.30 14.11
CA ILE A 121 38.25 0.30 15.42
C ILE A 121 39.27 -0.86 15.56
N ASP A 122 39.53 -1.65 14.50
CA ASP A 122 40.39 -2.85 14.55
C ASP A 122 39.97 -3.83 15.68
N ASP A 123 38.69 -3.79 16.08
CA ASP A 123 38.05 -4.64 17.12
C ASP A 123 37.01 -5.59 16.49
N TYR A 124 37.28 -6.01 15.25
CA TYR A 124 36.41 -6.92 14.52
C TYR A 124 36.68 -8.36 14.95
N PHE A 125 35.86 -8.86 15.87
CA PHE A 125 35.75 -10.30 16.14
C PHE A 125 34.71 -10.89 15.18
N ILE A 126 35.17 -11.58 14.13
CA ILE A 126 34.31 -12.43 13.30
C ILE A 126 34.09 -13.73 14.08
N GLY A 127 32.83 -14.15 14.23
CA GLY A 127 32.51 -15.50 14.67
C GLY A 127 32.85 -16.46 13.54
N ASP A 128 34.11 -16.85 13.45
CA ASP A 128 34.65 -17.55 12.29
C ASP A 128 34.17 -19.01 12.24
N HIS A 129 33.91 -19.61 13.42
CA HIS A 129 33.51 -21.01 13.55
C HIS A 129 32.55 -21.20 14.74
N GLU A 130 31.33 -21.67 14.47
CA GLU A 130 30.36 -22.08 15.50
C GLU A 130 30.08 -23.59 15.41
N THR A 131 30.31 -24.32 16.50
CA THR A 131 30.05 -25.76 16.59
C THR A 131 29.07 -26.07 17.70
N VAL A 132 27.97 -26.76 17.37
CA VAL A 132 27.04 -27.27 18.38
C VAL A 132 27.55 -28.60 18.95
N ALA A 133 27.60 -28.68 20.27
CA ALA A 133 28.06 -29.85 21.01
C ALA A 133 27.02 -30.30 22.04
N LYS A 134 26.92 -31.61 22.23
CA LYS A 134 26.11 -32.23 23.29
C LYS A 134 26.95 -32.35 24.56
N VAL A 135 26.36 -32.03 25.70
CA VAL A 135 26.96 -32.22 27.02
C VAL A 135 26.86 -33.70 27.41
N LEU A 136 27.99 -34.30 27.76
CA LEU A 136 28.12 -35.71 28.11
C LEU A 136 28.11 -35.93 29.62
N ILE A 137 28.89 -35.14 30.35
CA ILE A 137 29.11 -35.29 31.79
C ILE A 137 29.20 -33.89 32.42
N ASP A 138 28.40 -33.67 33.45
CA ASP A 138 28.54 -32.53 34.37
C ASP A 138 29.25 -33.03 35.62
N LYS A 139 30.56 -32.76 35.73
CA LYS A 139 31.33 -33.17 36.90
C LYS A 139 31.24 -32.02 37.90
N GLN A 140 30.21 -32.07 38.74
CA GLN A 140 30.01 -31.12 39.84
C GLN A 140 30.98 -31.44 41.00
N SER A 141 32.28 -31.17 40.82
CA SER A 141 33.20 -31.16 41.96
C SER A 141 33.01 -29.86 42.74
N PRO A 142 33.03 -29.89 44.08
CA PRO A 142 32.98 -28.67 44.89
C PRO A 142 34.15 -27.72 44.63
N PHE A 143 35.27 -28.23 44.08
CA PHE A 143 36.47 -27.45 43.78
C PHE A 143 36.65 -27.13 42.28
N LEU A 144 35.91 -27.81 41.40
CA LEU A 144 36.01 -27.64 39.96
C LEU A 144 34.65 -27.87 39.28
N ARG A 145 34.07 -26.80 38.75
CA ARG A 145 32.80 -26.79 38.01
C ARG A 145 33.11 -26.80 36.52
N SER A 146 32.98 -27.98 35.92
CA SER A 146 33.26 -28.18 34.50
C SER A 146 32.31 -29.19 33.87
N ILE A 147 32.05 -29.01 32.58
CA ILE A 147 31.28 -29.96 31.77
C ILE A 147 32.17 -30.54 30.66
N ILE A 148 31.83 -31.75 30.22
CA ILE A 148 32.48 -32.40 29.07
C ILE A 148 31.52 -32.41 27.91
N ILE A 149 32.00 -31.98 26.73
CA ILE A 149 31.23 -31.95 25.50
C ILE A 149 31.73 -33.00 24.50
N ASN A 150 30.84 -33.49 23.62
CA ASN A 150 31.14 -34.53 22.62
C ASN A 150 31.85 -34.02 21.35
N LYS A 151 32.62 -32.93 21.48
CA LYS A 151 33.36 -32.31 20.38
C LYS A 151 34.79 -32.04 20.85
N GLY A 152 35.75 -32.36 20.01
CA GLY A 152 37.19 -32.29 20.30
C GLY A 152 37.96 -31.65 19.17
N SER A 153 39.27 -31.87 19.12
CA SER A 153 40.13 -31.34 18.05
C SER A 153 39.74 -31.82 16.65
N LYS A 154 39.09 -33.00 16.52
CA LYS A 154 38.50 -33.47 15.25
C LYS A 154 37.40 -32.54 14.72
N ASN A 155 36.81 -31.70 15.57
CA ASN A 155 35.77 -30.75 15.24
C ASN A 155 36.27 -29.31 15.34
N ASP A 156 37.58 -29.10 15.16
CA ASP A 156 38.23 -27.79 15.18
C ASP A 156 38.01 -27.02 16.50
N ILE A 157 37.80 -27.74 17.61
CA ILE A 157 37.74 -27.15 18.94
C ILE A 157 39.16 -26.86 19.42
N GLU A 158 39.43 -25.61 19.77
CA GLU A 158 40.72 -25.14 20.30
C GLU A 158 40.59 -24.71 21.76
N LEU A 159 41.73 -24.68 22.47
CA LEU A 159 41.80 -24.13 23.82
C LEU A 159 41.42 -22.64 23.81
N GLY A 160 40.64 -22.22 24.80
CA GLY A 160 40.20 -20.83 24.95
C GLY A 160 38.94 -20.47 24.16
N MET A 161 38.42 -21.34 23.29
CA MET A 161 37.13 -21.11 22.63
C MET A 161 36.00 -20.89 23.64
N VAL A 162 35.05 -20.02 23.30
CA VAL A 162 33.96 -19.61 24.18
C VAL A 162 32.79 -20.57 24.03
N VAL A 163 32.16 -20.92 25.15
CA VAL A 163 30.98 -21.79 25.18
C VAL A 163 29.76 -20.98 25.58
N LEU A 164 28.71 -21.10 24.79
CA LEU A 164 27.46 -20.36 24.91
C LEU A 164 26.27 -21.31 24.99
N ASP A 165 25.21 -20.88 25.66
CA ASP A 165 23.89 -21.50 25.60
C ASP A 165 22.84 -20.41 25.36
N GLU A 166 22.04 -20.55 24.30
CA GLU A 166 21.05 -19.54 23.87
C GLU A 166 21.62 -18.10 23.75
N GLY A 167 22.94 -17.95 23.54
CA GLY A 167 23.63 -16.66 23.46
C GLY A 167 24.21 -16.15 24.79
N TYR A 168 23.92 -16.79 25.92
CA TYR A 168 24.50 -16.48 27.22
C TYR A 168 25.84 -17.18 27.42
N LEU A 169 26.74 -16.54 28.16
CA LEU A 169 28.05 -17.11 28.47
C LEU A 169 27.92 -18.30 29.43
N VAL A 170 28.40 -19.47 29.01
CA VAL A 170 28.46 -20.69 29.85
C VAL A 170 29.86 -20.90 30.39
N GLY A 171 30.89 -20.64 29.58
CA GLY A 171 32.27 -20.91 29.97
C GLY A 171 33.26 -20.80 28.82
N LYS A 172 34.42 -21.42 29.02
CA LYS A 172 35.47 -21.53 27.99
C LYS A 172 36.11 -22.91 27.97
N ILE A 173 36.65 -23.30 26.82
CA ILE A 173 37.39 -24.55 26.66
C ILE A 173 38.73 -24.45 27.39
N VAL A 174 39.01 -25.40 28.28
CA VAL A 174 40.26 -25.49 29.06
C VAL A 174 41.04 -26.78 28.81
N GLU A 175 40.42 -27.77 28.17
CA GLU A 175 41.06 -29.03 27.79
C GLU A 175 40.42 -29.51 26.48
N VAL A 176 41.24 -29.96 25.53
CA VAL A 176 40.77 -30.50 24.25
C VAL A 176 41.38 -31.89 24.06
N ASN A 177 40.52 -32.89 23.94
CA ASN A 177 40.88 -34.24 23.51
C ASN A 177 40.40 -34.46 22.06
N PHE A 178 40.74 -35.61 21.46
CA PHE A 178 40.43 -35.86 20.05
C PHE A 178 38.91 -35.83 19.73
N PHE A 179 38.08 -36.42 20.60
CA PHE A 179 36.62 -36.50 20.42
C PHE A 179 35.81 -35.68 21.44
N THR A 180 36.44 -35.16 22.49
CA THR A 180 35.75 -34.50 23.60
C THR A 180 36.55 -33.30 24.08
N SER A 181 35.90 -32.33 24.70
CA SER A 181 36.57 -31.18 25.30
C SER A 181 35.97 -30.87 26.67
N ARG A 182 36.77 -30.28 27.55
CA ARG A 182 36.33 -29.78 28.85
C ARG A 182 36.07 -28.29 28.79
N VAL A 183 34.90 -27.91 29.27
CA VAL A 183 34.49 -26.52 29.46
C VAL A 183 34.63 -26.17 30.93
N LEU A 184 35.39 -25.13 31.25
CA LEU A 184 35.36 -24.50 32.57
C LEU A 184 34.16 -23.56 32.62
N LEU A 185 33.24 -23.80 33.56
CA LEU A 185 32.04 -23.00 33.69
C LEU A 185 32.33 -21.64 34.33
N ILE A 186 31.53 -20.63 33.99
CA ILE A 186 31.65 -19.31 34.61
C ILE A 186 31.31 -19.30 36.11
N SER A 187 30.59 -20.32 36.57
CA SER A 187 30.26 -20.55 37.98
C SER A 187 31.43 -21.06 38.82
N ASP A 188 32.56 -21.42 38.19
CA ASP A 188 33.77 -21.86 38.89
C ASP A 188 34.54 -20.68 39.50
N ILE A 189 35.09 -20.89 40.70
CA ILE A 189 35.91 -19.87 41.40
C ILE A 189 37.19 -19.48 40.65
N ASN A 190 37.74 -20.39 39.85
CA ASN A 190 38.91 -20.18 39.01
C ASN A 190 38.55 -19.52 37.67
N SER A 191 37.27 -19.40 37.33
CA SER A 191 36.82 -18.71 36.12
C SER A 191 36.82 -17.20 36.36
N LYS A 192 37.93 -16.53 36.03
CA LYS A 192 38.02 -15.05 36.04
C LYS A 192 37.60 -14.50 34.68
N ILE A 193 36.57 -13.65 34.68
CA ILE A 193 35.94 -13.14 33.46
C ILE A 193 35.96 -11.62 33.51
N PRO A 194 36.63 -10.96 32.55
CA PRO A 194 36.53 -9.52 32.37
C PRO A 194 35.11 -9.15 31.93
N VAL A 195 34.46 -8.29 32.72
CA VAL A 195 33.07 -7.89 32.54
C VAL A 195 32.94 -6.38 32.43
N SER A 196 31.86 -5.93 31.79
CA SER A 196 31.38 -4.55 31.81
C SER A 196 29.97 -4.52 32.39
N LEU A 197 29.66 -3.50 33.17
CA LEU A 197 28.36 -3.28 33.80
C LEU A 197 27.60 -2.21 33.03
N GLN A 198 26.33 -2.49 32.72
CA GLN A 198 25.43 -1.55 32.05
C GLN A 198 24.19 -1.25 32.91
N PRO A 199 23.72 0.01 32.92
CA PRO A 199 24.26 1.18 32.23
C PRO A 199 25.54 1.75 32.89
N GLY A 200 26.47 2.30 32.09
CA GLY A 200 27.67 3.01 32.59
C GLY A 200 29.02 2.49 32.10
N ASP A 201 29.05 1.33 31.42
CA ASP A 201 30.27 0.70 30.87
C ASP A 201 31.40 0.54 31.90
N ILE A 202 31.03 0.20 33.14
CA ILE A 202 31.98 0.08 34.26
C ILE A 202 32.70 -1.26 34.13
N GLN A 203 34.01 -1.21 33.97
CA GLN A 203 34.84 -2.41 33.82
C GLN A 203 35.12 -3.09 35.16
N GLY A 204 35.08 -4.43 35.16
CA GLY A 204 35.36 -5.25 36.33
C GLY A 204 35.84 -6.65 35.98
N ILE A 205 36.09 -7.44 37.02
CA ILE A 205 36.42 -8.86 36.92
C ILE A 205 35.43 -9.63 37.80
N MET A 206 34.69 -10.54 37.16
CA MET A 206 33.80 -11.47 37.84
C MET A 206 34.50 -12.82 38.04
N SER A 207 34.19 -13.49 39.14
CA SER A 207 34.46 -14.92 39.32
C SER A 207 33.20 -15.69 39.65
N GLY A 208 33.19 -16.99 39.42
CA GLY A 208 32.14 -17.86 39.94
C GLY A 208 32.11 -17.89 41.47
N LYS A 209 30.91 -18.03 42.03
CA LYS A 209 30.66 -18.21 43.47
C LYS A 209 29.88 -19.51 43.68
N ASP A 210 28.74 -19.65 43.00
CA ASP A 210 27.91 -20.85 43.03
C ASP A 210 27.23 -21.13 41.68
N LYS A 211 26.30 -22.09 41.61
CA LYS A 211 25.69 -22.61 40.38
C LYS A 211 24.95 -21.52 39.60
N LEU A 212 24.35 -20.58 40.32
CA LEU A 212 23.52 -19.49 39.81
C LEU A 212 24.12 -18.11 40.07
N GLU A 213 25.23 -18.05 40.80
CA GLU A 213 25.78 -16.80 41.30
C GLU A 213 27.26 -16.65 40.94
N GLY A 214 27.61 -15.47 40.47
CA GLY A 214 28.97 -14.94 40.40
C GLY A 214 29.21 -13.90 41.48
N VAL A 215 30.46 -13.48 41.62
CA VAL A 215 30.87 -12.36 42.47
C VAL A 215 31.82 -11.47 41.69
N LEU A 216 31.60 -10.16 41.77
CA LEU A 216 32.55 -9.16 41.27
C LEU A 216 33.73 -9.06 42.23
N GLN A 217 34.90 -9.55 41.81
CA GLN A 217 36.13 -9.47 42.60
C GLN A 217 36.82 -8.11 42.49
N TYR A 218 36.62 -7.43 41.36
CA TYR A 218 37.21 -6.14 41.09
C TYR A 218 36.26 -5.31 40.26
N VAL A 219 36.14 -4.03 40.59
CA VAL A 219 35.43 -3.01 39.80
C VAL A 219 36.33 -1.79 39.77
N LYS A 220 36.56 -1.24 38.58
CA LYS A 220 37.47 -0.11 38.37
C LYS A 220 36.98 1.14 39.11
N ASP A 221 35.68 1.37 39.10
CA ASP A 221 35.03 2.44 39.86
C ASP A 221 34.49 1.88 41.18
N LYS A 222 35.15 2.22 42.29
CA LYS A 222 34.79 1.74 43.64
C LYS A 222 33.38 2.18 44.08
N ASN A 223 32.88 3.26 43.49
CA ASN A 223 31.52 3.73 43.67
C ASN A 223 30.75 3.38 42.39
N LEU A 224 30.15 2.19 42.33
CA LEU A 224 29.08 2.03 41.36
C LEU A 224 28.01 3.07 41.69
N PRO A 225 27.47 3.79 40.69
CA PRO A 225 26.42 4.74 40.95
C PRO A 225 25.25 4.04 41.67
N GLU A 226 24.57 4.77 42.56
CA GLU A 226 23.30 4.34 43.15
C GLU A 226 22.25 4.31 42.03
N ILE A 227 22.33 3.28 41.19
CA ILE A 227 21.37 3.03 40.13
C ILE A 227 20.19 2.32 40.81
N ASN A 228 19.01 2.92 40.75
CA ASN A 228 17.77 2.36 41.29
C ASN A 228 17.22 1.18 40.46
N GLU A 229 18.00 0.65 39.52
CA GLU A 229 17.62 -0.30 38.47
C GLU A 229 18.63 -1.46 38.42
N GLU A 230 18.18 -2.62 37.94
CA GLU A 230 19.01 -3.81 37.76
C GLU A 230 20.18 -3.53 36.80
N MET A 231 21.42 -3.74 37.25
CA MET A 231 22.60 -3.59 36.39
C MET A 231 22.87 -4.87 35.63
N GLN A 232 22.97 -4.79 34.30
CA GLN A 232 23.34 -5.92 33.46
C GLN A 232 24.86 -6.13 33.47
N VAL A 233 25.26 -7.40 33.54
CA VAL A 233 26.65 -7.84 33.48
C VAL A 233 26.88 -8.54 32.14
N ILE A 234 27.81 -7.98 31.37
CA ILE A 234 28.21 -8.50 30.05
C ILE A 234 29.73 -8.70 30.00
N THR A 235 30.25 -9.49 29.06
CA THR A 235 31.70 -9.57 28.84
C THR A 235 32.26 -8.25 28.32
N SER A 236 33.42 -7.80 28.82
CA SER A 236 34.05 -6.56 28.33
C SER A 236 34.93 -6.76 27.09
N GLY A 237 35.27 -8.01 26.77
CA GLY A 237 36.22 -8.35 25.71
C GLY A 237 37.70 -8.10 26.06
N ALA A 238 37.98 -7.56 27.25
CA ALA A 238 39.35 -7.36 27.71
C ALA A 238 40.08 -8.71 27.83
N GLY A 239 41.33 -8.77 27.41
CA GLY A 239 42.15 -9.98 27.40
C GLY A 239 41.95 -10.90 26.19
N GLY A 240 41.06 -10.56 25.24
CA GLY A 240 40.99 -11.21 23.93
C GLY A 240 40.47 -12.66 23.89
N VAL A 241 40.04 -13.21 25.03
CA VAL A 241 39.47 -14.56 25.13
C VAL A 241 37.96 -14.56 24.82
N PHE A 242 37.25 -13.51 25.25
CA PHE A 242 35.83 -13.33 25.00
C PHE A 242 35.66 -12.15 24.05
N LYS A 243 34.63 -12.15 23.18
CA LYS A 243 34.19 -10.90 22.55
C LYS A 243 33.50 -10.01 23.58
N SER A 244 33.51 -8.70 23.37
CA SER A 244 32.70 -7.79 24.17
C SER A 244 31.21 -7.98 23.89
N GLY A 245 30.36 -7.86 24.92
CA GLY A 245 28.90 -7.84 24.79
C GLY A 245 28.17 -9.18 24.92
N ILE A 246 28.80 -10.25 25.41
CA ILE A 246 28.08 -11.50 25.72
C ILE A 246 27.36 -11.35 27.07
N PRO A 247 26.04 -11.58 27.15
CA PRO A 247 25.29 -11.46 28.39
C PRO A 247 25.64 -12.58 29.38
N ILE A 248 25.73 -12.21 30.66
CA ILE A 248 26.07 -13.11 31.78
C ILE A 248 24.94 -13.16 32.80
N GLY A 249 24.55 -12.00 33.33
CA GLY A 249 23.63 -11.92 34.47
C GLY A 249 23.29 -10.50 34.87
N VAL A 250 22.65 -10.36 36.03
CA VAL A 250 22.24 -9.07 36.62
C VAL A 250 22.74 -8.94 38.05
N ILE A 251 22.90 -7.71 38.52
CA ILE A 251 23.18 -7.39 39.91
C ILE A 251 21.90 -6.79 40.50
N GLU A 252 21.37 -7.44 41.53
CA GLU A 252 20.26 -6.93 42.33
C GLU A 252 20.81 -6.15 43.54
N ASP A 253 20.36 -4.90 43.71
CA ASP A 253 20.68 -4.10 44.89
C ASP A 253 19.71 -4.47 46.03
N ASP A 254 20.03 -5.52 46.78
CA ASP A 254 19.19 -5.90 47.92
C ASP A 254 19.51 -5.05 49.15
N LYS A 255 18.76 -3.94 49.30
CA LYS A 255 18.81 -3.04 50.46
C LYS A 255 18.43 -3.73 51.79
N SER A 256 17.90 -4.96 51.78
CA SER A 256 17.42 -5.66 52.97
C SER A 256 18.47 -6.56 53.64
N LEU A 257 19.48 -6.99 52.89
CA LEU A 257 20.60 -7.77 53.40
C LEU A 257 21.72 -6.79 53.74
N GLY A 258 21.91 -6.51 55.03
CA GLY A 258 23.04 -5.73 55.57
C GLY A 258 24.40 -6.39 55.36
N ILE A 259 24.65 -6.92 54.16
CA ILE A 259 25.89 -7.55 53.74
C ILE A 259 26.81 -6.43 53.26
N THR A 260 27.82 -6.22 54.09
CA THR A 260 29.05 -5.46 53.85
C THR A 260 29.43 -5.29 52.38
N LYS A 261 29.74 -4.02 52.04
CA LYS A 261 30.21 -3.40 50.79
C LYS A 261 31.21 -4.14 49.87
N ASP A 262 31.64 -5.35 50.17
CA ASP A 262 32.86 -5.90 49.58
C ASP A 262 32.66 -6.93 48.46
N ASN A 263 31.45 -7.46 48.22
CA ASN A 263 31.22 -8.45 47.16
C ASN A 263 29.83 -8.32 46.55
N LYS A 264 29.71 -7.63 45.40
CA LYS A 264 28.45 -7.56 44.64
C LYS A 264 28.20 -8.89 43.94
N ILE A 265 27.09 -9.53 44.30
CA ILE A 265 26.64 -10.81 43.74
C ILE A 265 26.05 -10.57 42.35
N VAL A 266 26.38 -11.45 41.41
CA VAL A 266 25.84 -11.44 40.04
C VAL A 266 24.95 -12.67 39.88
N ASN A 267 23.65 -12.47 39.66
CA ASN A 267 22.70 -13.54 39.38
C ASN A 267 22.78 -13.89 37.89
N PHE A 268 23.16 -15.13 37.56
CA PHE A 268 23.27 -15.56 36.16
C PHE A 268 21.90 -15.68 35.50
N HIS A 269 21.81 -15.29 34.23
CA HIS A 269 20.59 -15.47 33.45
C HIS A 269 20.25 -16.95 33.19
N LYS A 270 21.26 -17.84 33.19
CA LYS A 270 21.09 -19.25 32.90
C LYS A 270 21.59 -20.13 34.03
N ASN A 271 20.86 -21.21 34.28
CA ASN A 271 21.27 -22.27 35.20
C ASN A 271 22.15 -23.30 34.48
N PHE A 272 23.42 -23.38 34.87
CA PHE A 272 24.39 -24.28 34.24
C PHE A 272 24.29 -25.75 34.69
N SER A 273 23.38 -26.08 35.62
CA SER A 273 23.25 -27.44 36.17
C SER A 273 22.56 -28.44 35.24
N GLN A 274 21.86 -27.97 34.20
CA GLN A 274 21.04 -28.82 33.31
C GLN A 274 21.30 -28.52 31.82
N LEU A 275 22.56 -28.29 31.46
CA LEU A 275 22.95 -28.05 30.07
C LEU A 275 22.86 -29.36 29.26
N LYS A 276 22.10 -29.36 28.17
CA LYS A 276 21.98 -30.50 27.23
C LYS A 276 22.83 -30.30 25.99
N TYR A 277 22.77 -29.11 25.42
CA TYR A 277 23.51 -28.69 24.25
C TYR A 277 24.15 -27.34 24.53
N VAL A 278 25.30 -27.12 23.92
CA VAL A 278 26.01 -25.85 23.99
C VAL A 278 26.59 -25.52 22.62
N LYS A 279 26.79 -24.23 22.36
CA LYS A 279 27.46 -23.74 21.17
C LYS A 279 28.88 -23.32 21.53
N VAL A 280 29.87 -23.85 20.83
CA VAL A 280 31.26 -23.44 20.96
C VAL A 280 31.58 -22.48 19.83
N ALA A 281 32.13 -21.31 20.16
CA ALA A 281 32.47 -20.27 19.22
C ALA A 281 33.93 -19.82 19.41
N SER A 282 34.64 -19.66 18.30
CA SER A 282 35.96 -19.04 18.29
C SER A 282 35.83 -17.56 17.96
N TYR A 283 36.54 -16.72 18.71
CA TYR A 283 36.67 -15.30 18.46
C TYR A 283 38.15 -15.00 18.29
N LYS A 284 38.68 -15.27 17.09
CA LYS A 284 40.03 -14.84 16.75
C LYS A 284 39.98 -13.34 16.50
N LYS A 285 40.76 -12.57 17.26
CA LYS A 285 41.06 -11.18 16.88
C LYS A 285 41.81 -11.28 15.56
N GLU A 286 41.33 -10.60 14.54
CA GLU A 286 41.97 -10.55 13.23
C GLU A 286 43.37 -9.93 13.38
N GLN A 287 44.39 -10.77 13.60
CA GLN A 287 45.78 -10.37 13.41
C GLN A 287 45.98 -10.31 11.91
N LYS A 288 45.82 -9.10 11.37
CA LYS A 288 46.14 -8.72 9.99
C LYS A 288 47.29 -9.57 9.41
N VAL A 289 46.92 -10.56 8.60
CA VAL A 289 47.70 -10.98 7.42
C VAL A 289 47.44 -9.90 6.34
N LEU A 290 47.81 -8.65 6.67
CA LEU A 290 48.16 -7.65 5.67
C LEU A 290 49.51 -8.13 5.16
N ASP A 291 49.60 -8.74 3.98
CA ASP A 291 50.14 -7.99 2.86
C ASP A 291 49.74 -8.54 1.49
N ILE A 292 48.88 -9.58 1.40
CA ILE A 292 48.62 -10.25 0.10
C ILE A 292 47.12 -10.37 -0.25
N SER A 293 46.20 -10.59 0.70
CA SER A 293 44.76 -10.71 0.40
C SER A 293 44.04 -9.37 0.30
N SER A 294 44.43 -8.41 1.15
CA SER A 294 43.78 -7.10 1.25
C SER A 294 43.95 -6.23 0.01
N LYS A 295 44.94 -6.49 -0.85
CA LYS A 295 45.07 -5.73 -2.10
C LYS A 295 43.99 -6.13 -3.10
N ASN A 296 43.77 -7.43 -3.26
CA ASN A 296 42.76 -7.93 -4.20
C ASN A 296 41.34 -7.68 -3.68
N GLU A 297 41.08 -7.87 -2.37
CA GLU A 297 39.75 -7.69 -1.79
C GLU A 297 39.37 -6.21 -1.64
N SER A 298 40.32 -5.32 -1.30
CA SER A 298 40.08 -3.86 -1.34
C SER A 298 39.94 -3.35 -2.76
N GLU A 299 40.72 -3.84 -3.75
CA GLU A 299 40.51 -3.46 -5.15
C GLU A 299 39.14 -3.92 -5.65
N THR A 300 38.67 -5.14 -5.32
CA THR A 300 37.32 -5.58 -5.71
C THR A 300 36.22 -4.79 -5.02
N LEU A 301 36.39 -4.44 -3.73
CA LEU A 301 35.38 -3.69 -2.98
C LEU A 301 35.37 -2.20 -3.38
N GLU A 302 36.53 -1.61 -3.67
CA GLU A 302 36.64 -0.26 -4.23
C GLU A 302 36.03 -0.21 -5.64
N ASN A 303 36.28 -1.22 -6.48
CA ASN A 303 35.65 -1.33 -7.80
C ASN A 303 34.12 -1.49 -7.69
N GLU A 304 33.60 -2.29 -6.76
CA GLU A 304 32.14 -2.43 -6.54
C GLU A 304 31.51 -1.14 -5.99
N ILE A 305 32.21 -0.40 -5.14
CA ILE A 305 31.76 0.89 -4.62
C ILE A 305 31.80 1.96 -5.72
N GLU A 306 32.84 1.96 -6.57
CA GLU A 306 32.96 2.87 -7.71
C GLU A 306 31.90 2.59 -8.76
N ASP A 307 31.64 1.32 -9.11
CA ASP A 307 30.55 0.91 -9.99
C ASP A 307 29.18 1.32 -9.43
N THR A 308 28.95 1.15 -8.13
CA THR A 308 27.68 1.55 -7.49
C THR A 308 27.50 3.07 -7.52
N ASN A 309 28.57 3.83 -7.29
CA ASN A 309 28.54 5.29 -7.37
C ASN A 309 28.32 5.77 -8.81
N GLN A 310 28.95 5.14 -9.80
CA GLN A 310 28.73 5.41 -11.22
C GLN A 310 27.29 5.07 -11.65
N GLN A 311 26.72 3.99 -11.14
CA GLN A 311 25.31 3.64 -11.37
C GLN A 311 24.35 4.68 -10.77
N GLN A 312 24.63 5.15 -9.55
CA GLN A 312 23.83 6.22 -8.92
C GLN A 312 23.92 7.53 -9.69
N GLU A 313 25.12 7.90 -10.18
CA GLU A 313 25.32 9.10 -10.99
C GLU A 313 24.64 8.96 -12.37
N THR A 314 24.70 7.78 -12.99
CA THR A 314 23.98 7.46 -14.22
C THR A 314 22.47 7.56 -14.03
N ILE A 315 21.93 7.02 -12.94
CA ILE A 315 20.50 7.13 -12.59
C ILE A 315 20.11 8.60 -12.40
N ARG A 316 20.95 9.40 -11.73
CA ARG A 316 20.72 10.83 -11.54
C ARG A 316 20.68 11.58 -12.87
N ILE A 317 21.62 11.29 -13.78
CA ILE A 317 21.65 11.87 -15.13
C ILE A 317 20.39 11.46 -15.91
N LEU A 318 19.98 10.19 -15.85
CA LEU A 318 18.77 9.69 -16.52
C LEU A 318 17.49 10.36 -15.98
N ILE A 319 17.41 10.60 -14.66
CA ILE A 319 16.29 11.34 -14.05
C ILE A 319 16.25 12.78 -14.57
N GLU A 320 17.40 13.45 -14.65
CA GLU A 320 17.46 14.83 -15.16
C GLU A 320 17.15 14.90 -16.66
N GLN A 321 17.67 13.95 -17.46
CA GLN A 321 17.33 13.82 -18.87
C GLN A 321 15.83 13.58 -19.08
N LYS A 322 15.21 12.75 -18.25
CA LYS A 322 13.77 12.52 -18.28
C LYS A 322 13.00 13.81 -17.98
N LYS A 323 13.41 14.57 -16.97
CA LYS A 323 12.78 15.85 -16.63
C LYS A 323 12.89 16.86 -17.77
N ILE A 324 14.06 16.98 -18.39
CA ILE A 324 14.28 17.82 -19.58
C ILE A 324 13.39 17.34 -20.74
N ALA A 325 13.32 16.04 -20.98
CA ALA A 325 12.47 15.48 -22.04
C ALA A 325 10.99 15.77 -21.81
N ASP A 326 10.51 15.68 -20.57
CA ASP A 326 9.13 16.02 -20.19
C ASP A 326 8.86 17.52 -20.38
N GLU A 327 9.79 18.40 -20.01
CA GLU A 327 9.68 19.85 -20.24
C GLU A 327 9.66 20.20 -21.74
N ILE A 328 10.55 19.59 -22.53
CA ILE A 328 10.59 19.76 -23.99
C ILE A 328 9.28 19.28 -24.61
N ARG A 329 8.76 18.12 -24.18
CA ARG A 329 7.49 17.58 -24.66
C ARG A 329 6.35 18.56 -24.41
N VAL A 330 6.27 19.14 -23.21
CA VAL A 330 5.25 20.16 -22.90
C VAL A 330 5.42 21.41 -23.76
N LYS A 331 6.65 21.86 -24.02
CA LYS A 331 6.91 23.03 -24.87
C LYS A 331 6.53 22.76 -26.33
N ILE A 332 6.90 21.60 -26.88
CA ILE A 332 6.52 21.16 -28.23
C ILE A 332 5.00 21.05 -28.35
N GLN A 333 4.33 20.49 -27.34
CA GLN A 333 2.87 20.40 -27.32
C GLN A 333 2.23 21.79 -27.45
N LYS A 334 2.68 22.75 -26.64
CA LYS A 334 2.20 24.14 -26.69
C LYS A 334 2.46 24.81 -28.04
N GLU A 335 3.64 24.59 -28.61
CA GLU A 335 4.01 25.17 -29.91
C GLU A 335 3.19 24.55 -31.05
N ASN A 336 2.97 23.24 -31.04
CA ASN A 336 2.09 22.57 -32.00
C ASN A 336 0.65 23.06 -31.90
N ASP A 337 0.13 23.26 -30.68
CA ASP A 337 -1.22 23.80 -30.48
C ASP A 337 -1.31 25.25 -31.00
N PHE A 338 -0.28 26.07 -30.77
CA PHE A 338 -0.19 27.42 -31.32
C PHE A 338 -0.15 27.42 -32.85
N LEU A 339 0.74 26.63 -33.45
CA LEU A 339 0.87 26.52 -34.90
C LEU A 339 -0.41 25.99 -35.55
N ARG A 340 -1.10 25.05 -34.91
CA ARG A 340 -2.40 24.55 -35.37
C ARG A 340 -3.43 25.66 -35.40
N ASN A 341 -3.51 26.49 -34.35
CA ASN A 341 -4.43 27.62 -34.30
C ASN A 341 -4.11 28.66 -35.37
N GLU A 342 -2.83 28.97 -35.59
CA GLU A 342 -2.40 29.91 -36.63
C GLU A 342 -2.68 29.36 -38.03
N ARG A 343 -2.48 28.06 -38.26
CA ARG A 343 -2.85 27.40 -39.52
C ARG A 343 -4.34 27.53 -39.79
N ILE A 344 -5.19 27.27 -38.80
CA ILE A 344 -6.65 27.42 -38.92
C ILE A 344 -7.02 28.88 -39.24
N ARG A 345 -6.33 29.85 -38.65
CA ARG A 345 -6.55 31.28 -38.94
C ARG A 345 -6.20 31.61 -40.38
N LEU A 346 -5.02 31.19 -40.85
CA LEU A 346 -4.55 31.43 -42.22
C LEU A 346 -5.41 30.70 -43.25
N GLU A 347 -5.89 29.49 -42.98
CA GLU A 347 -6.85 28.77 -43.83
C GLU A 347 -8.14 29.58 -44.00
N LYS A 348 -8.71 30.10 -42.91
CA LYS A 348 -9.90 30.97 -42.96
C LYS A 348 -9.67 32.24 -43.78
N GLU A 349 -8.51 32.87 -43.63
CA GLU A 349 -8.16 34.09 -44.36
C GLU A 349 -7.96 33.80 -45.86
N SER A 350 -7.28 32.70 -46.19
CA SER A 350 -7.12 32.23 -47.57
C SER A 350 -8.48 31.94 -48.23
N ASP A 351 -9.38 31.25 -47.53
CA ASP A 351 -10.73 30.96 -48.03
C ASP A 351 -11.54 32.25 -48.25
N PHE A 352 -11.43 33.20 -47.34
CA PHE A 352 -12.06 34.52 -47.47
C PHE A 352 -11.54 35.26 -48.71
N LEU A 353 -10.21 35.33 -48.89
CA LEU A 353 -9.59 35.97 -50.04
C LEU A 353 -9.96 35.26 -51.35
N LYS A 354 -9.99 33.92 -51.37
CA LYS A 354 -10.39 33.13 -52.54
C LYS A 354 -11.83 33.43 -52.94
N ASN A 355 -12.75 33.55 -51.98
CA ASN A 355 -14.13 33.95 -52.22
C ASN A 355 -14.24 35.38 -52.78
N LYS A 356 -13.44 36.31 -52.25
CA LYS A 356 -13.38 37.69 -52.76
C LYS A 356 -12.89 37.73 -54.21
N VAL A 357 -11.79 37.04 -54.53
CA VAL A 357 -11.26 36.92 -55.90
C VAL A 357 -12.27 36.26 -56.84
N LEU A 358 -12.98 35.23 -56.40
CA LEU A 358 -14.02 34.59 -57.21
C LEU A 358 -15.17 35.57 -57.52
N THR A 359 -15.52 36.42 -56.56
CA THR A 359 -16.54 37.46 -56.71
C THR A 359 -16.07 38.54 -57.70
N GLU A 360 -14.84 39.04 -57.56
CA GLU A 360 -14.26 40.00 -58.50
C GLU A 360 -14.13 39.43 -59.92
N LYS A 361 -13.73 38.16 -60.08
CA LYS A 361 -13.71 37.49 -61.39
C LYS A 361 -15.10 37.46 -62.03
N LYS A 362 -16.15 37.15 -61.26
CA LYS A 362 -17.53 37.17 -61.76
C LYS A 362 -17.95 38.59 -62.19
N ILE A 363 -17.59 39.60 -61.42
CA ILE A 363 -17.87 41.01 -61.75
C ILE A 363 -17.13 41.42 -63.02
N ASN A 364 -15.84 41.15 -63.14
CA ASN A 364 -15.05 41.47 -64.32
C ASN A 364 -15.55 40.74 -65.58
N GLN A 365 -15.97 39.47 -65.46
CA GLN A 365 -16.55 38.72 -66.57
C GLN A 365 -17.90 39.31 -66.99
N LYS A 366 -18.73 39.75 -66.03
CA LYS A 366 -19.97 40.49 -66.32
C LYS A 366 -19.69 41.81 -67.01
N ASN A 367 -18.74 42.60 -66.52
CA ASN A 367 -18.35 43.89 -67.11
C ASN A 367 -17.80 43.70 -68.54
N LYS A 368 -16.92 42.72 -68.76
CA LYS A 368 -16.42 42.38 -70.10
C LYS A 368 -17.54 41.99 -71.06
N THR A 369 -18.51 41.21 -70.60
CA THR A 369 -19.69 40.84 -71.40
C THR A 369 -20.51 42.08 -71.76
N GLN A 370 -20.73 42.98 -70.80
CA GLN A 370 -21.41 44.26 -71.02
C GLN A 370 -20.62 45.18 -71.99
N ASP A 371 -19.30 45.24 -71.90
CA ASP A 371 -18.45 46.02 -72.81
C ASP A 371 -18.46 45.45 -74.24
N GLU A 372 -18.40 44.13 -74.40
CA GLU A 372 -18.54 43.46 -75.69
C GLU A 372 -19.93 43.70 -76.30
N GLU A 373 -20.97 43.73 -75.47
CA GLU A 373 -22.33 44.04 -75.87
C GLU A 373 -22.50 45.51 -76.24
N MET A 374 -21.93 46.44 -75.47
CA MET A 374 -21.91 47.87 -75.76
C MET A 374 -21.13 48.17 -77.05
N LYS A 375 -19.98 47.52 -77.25
CA LYS A 375 -19.19 47.60 -78.48
C LYS A 375 -20.01 47.09 -79.67
N PHE A 376 -20.70 45.96 -79.52
CA PHE A 376 -21.61 45.48 -80.56
C PHE A 376 -22.71 46.49 -80.86
N LEU A 377 -23.40 47.04 -79.86
CA LEU A 377 -24.46 48.03 -80.04
C LEU A 377 -23.96 49.28 -80.78
N LYS A 378 -22.77 49.79 -80.41
CA LYS A 378 -22.14 50.93 -81.10
C LYS A 378 -21.82 50.60 -82.55
N MET A 379 -21.24 49.43 -82.81
CA MET A 379 -20.93 48.99 -84.18
C MET A 379 -22.20 48.74 -85.00
N ASN A 380 -23.27 48.26 -84.36
CA ASN A 380 -24.57 48.06 -84.97
C ASN A 380 -25.23 49.38 -85.39
N LEU A 381 -25.05 50.45 -84.60
CA LEU A 381 -25.50 51.79 -84.96
C LEU A 381 -24.85 52.27 -86.27
N TYR A 382 -23.52 52.12 -86.38
CA TYR A 382 -22.77 52.62 -87.54
C TYR A 382 -22.86 51.71 -88.78
N TYR A 383 -22.83 50.39 -88.60
CA TYR A 383 -22.68 49.42 -89.70
C TYR A 383 -23.85 48.45 -89.85
N GLY A 384 -24.84 48.48 -88.94
CA GLY A 384 -25.98 47.54 -88.96
C GLY A 384 -26.80 47.59 -90.25
N HIS A 385 -26.97 48.79 -90.83
CA HIS A 385 -27.68 48.95 -92.11
C HIS A 385 -27.02 48.22 -93.28
N LYS A 386 -25.69 47.96 -93.22
CA LYS A 386 -24.95 47.22 -94.26
C LYS A 386 -25.11 45.70 -94.13
N CYS A 387 -25.31 45.22 -92.91
CA CYS A 387 -25.43 43.78 -92.62
C CYS A 387 -26.88 43.28 -92.57
N ARG A 388 -27.87 44.18 -92.45
CA ARG A 388 -29.28 43.83 -92.32
C ARG A 388 -29.88 43.48 -93.68
N LYS A 389 -30.58 42.35 -93.76
CA LYS A 389 -31.37 41.99 -94.93
C LYS A 389 -32.49 43.02 -95.20
N ASN A 390 -32.55 43.56 -96.41
CA ASN A 390 -33.61 44.46 -96.86
C ASN A 390 -34.02 44.11 -98.31
N PHE A 391 -34.98 44.83 -98.88
CA PHE A 391 -35.52 44.55 -100.22
C PHE A 391 -34.50 44.72 -101.37
N ILE A 392 -33.34 45.34 -101.12
CA ILE A 392 -32.33 45.67 -102.14
C ILE A 392 -31.04 44.85 -101.95
N ASN A 393 -30.76 44.37 -100.73
CA ASN A 393 -29.48 43.76 -100.38
C ASN A 393 -29.67 42.45 -99.58
N ASP A 394 -29.05 41.36 -100.05
CA ASP A 394 -29.00 40.06 -99.38
C ASP A 394 -28.01 40.09 -98.20
N GLY A 395 -28.51 40.63 -97.08
CA GLY A 395 -27.85 40.61 -95.76
C GLY A 395 -28.38 39.51 -94.83
N TYR A 396 -27.98 39.57 -93.56
CA TYR A 396 -28.38 38.63 -92.51
C TYR A 396 -29.62 39.12 -91.74
N LYS A 397 -30.40 38.19 -91.18
CA LYS A 397 -31.55 38.54 -90.31
C LYS A 397 -31.04 39.10 -88.98
N VAL A 398 -31.58 40.24 -88.55
CA VAL A 398 -31.20 40.90 -87.29
C VAL A 398 -31.38 39.92 -86.12
N GLY A 399 -30.36 39.81 -85.28
CA GLY A 399 -30.35 38.93 -84.09
C GLY A 399 -29.68 37.57 -84.29
N THR A 400 -29.26 37.21 -85.51
CA THR A 400 -28.49 35.98 -85.77
C THR A 400 -27.00 36.13 -85.42
N VAL A 401 -26.29 35.03 -85.20
CA VAL A 401 -24.84 35.04 -84.87
C VAL A 401 -24.04 35.60 -86.05
N GLU A 402 -24.46 35.27 -87.27
CA GLU A 402 -23.89 35.71 -88.54
C GLU A 402 -24.06 37.23 -88.71
N TYR A 403 -25.25 37.76 -88.38
CA TYR A 403 -25.48 39.21 -88.34
C TYR A 403 -24.54 39.90 -87.32
N ARG A 404 -24.40 39.33 -86.12
CA ARG A 404 -23.52 39.88 -85.08
C ARG A 404 -22.05 39.92 -85.52
N LYS A 405 -21.57 38.87 -86.19
CA LYS A 405 -20.21 38.81 -86.74
C LYS A 405 -20.00 39.84 -87.86
N CYS A 406 -20.93 39.95 -88.81
CA CYS A 406 -20.88 40.95 -89.90
C CYS A 406 -20.81 42.40 -89.36
N VAL A 407 -21.59 42.70 -88.33
CA VAL A 407 -21.60 44.03 -87.70
C VAL A 407 -20.26 44.33 -87.02
N LEU A 408 -19.69 43.35 -86.31
CA LEU A 408 -18.40 43.49 -85.65
C LEU A 408 -17.23 43.61 -86.65
N SER A 409 -17.36 43.04 -87.86
CA SER A 409 -16.41 43.20 -88.98
C SER A 409 -16.63 44.49 -89.79
N LYS A 410 -17.41 45.46 -89.28
CA LYS A 410 -17.69 46.76 -89.93
C LYS A 410 -18.44 46.64 -91.27
N GLY A 411 -19.19 45.56 -91.49
CA GLY A 411 -19.96 45.34 -92.71
C GLY A 411 -19.19 44.68 -93.85
N LEU A 412 -18.00 44.15 -93.57
CA LEU A 412 -17.30 43.26 -94.50
C LEU A 412 -17.93 41.87 -94.43
N LYS A 413 -18.44 41.38 -95.57
CA LYS A 413 -18.89 39.98 -95.70
C LYS A 413 -17.66 39.08 -95.55
N GLN A 414 -17.62 38.26 -94.51
CA GLN A 414 -16.70 37.14 -94.43
C GLN A 414 -17.22 35.99 -95.27
#